data_AF-A0A2U0TGY5-F1
#
_entry.id   AF-A0A2U0TGY5-F1
#
_cell.length_a   1.000
_cell.length_b   1.000
_cell.length_c   1.000
_cell.angle_alpha   90.00
_cell.angle_beta   90.00
_cell.angle_gamma   90.00
#
_symmetry.space_group_name_H-M   'P 1'
#
loop_
_entity.id
_entity.type
_entity.pdbx_description
1 polymer ?
#
loop_
_entity_poly.entity_id
_entity_poly.type
_entity_poly.pdbx_seq_one_letter_code
_entity_poly.pdbx_strand_id
1 'polypeptide(L)'
;MFIFQNNRGKKTSNLEIVKAKFMFYINLYGGEDKEILIEDVQEKFKTIYESISHFNDYVINEDEVLLYSLRVYFNSLWESNPLERIDKELKIDKNHNKNDSLEFISKFTNEMSNDFNNMVTFFNNDERESPKIHSLIALNRIGVVMPFILKAYRYRIGMKKTEELCELFENIILRHRIISTRADLNSRLNDAFKAFSVENKSIDSIVDTINELKTSNKKENYWWNYWNNESLKESLEGALDHNIAKFILWKYENYLRNKINSVTGYKNFLRYEDVEKPELEHIAPRVPKEKPSNGYGKYDDKFKEAYLDCLGNYLLISKSHNCSIGNKPFKEKLSSYDGSVLEQQKEIEKFANENKNKDKIWGKMAIRDRRKKIIEFIKETYF
;
A
#
# COMPACT_ATOMS: atom_id res chain seq x y z
N MET A 1 39.60 -5.83 -4.40
CA MET A 1 39.00 -5.78 -5.74
C MET A 1 38.10 -4.56 -5.79
N PHE A 2 38.58 -3.47 -6.41
CA PHE A 2 37.82 -2.23 -6.62
C PHE A 2 37.04 -2.38 -7.93
N ILE A 3 35.77 -2.74 -7.82
CA ILE A 3 34.81 -2.73 -8.92
C ILE A 3 33.57 -2.03 -8.34
N PHE A 4 32.80 -1.32 -9.17
CA PHE A 4 31.68 -0.43 -8.81
C PHE A 4 32.08 1.04 -8.59
N GLN A 5 32.74 1.65 -9.58
CA GLN A 5 32.48 3.06 -9.89
C GLN A 5 31.61 3.11 -11.14
N ASN A 6 30.37 3.58 -10.99
CA ASN A 6 29.45 3.80 -12.11
C ASN A 6 29.77 5.17 -12.73
N ASN A 7 30.15 5.19 -14.02
CA ASN A 7 30.49 6.42 -14.75
C ASN A 7 29.27 7.33 -15.04
N ARG A 8 28.09 7.02 -14.49
CA ARG A 8 26.82 7.74 -14.70
C ARG A 8 26.39 8.66 -13.54
N GLY A 9 27.20 8.79 -12.48
CA GLY A 9 26.88 9.65 -11.33
C GLY A 9 25.75 9.15 -10.43
N LYS A 10 25.24 7.93 -10.62
CA LYS A 10 24.28 7.24 -9.73
C LYS A 10 24.98 6.12 -8.96
N LYS A 11 24.52 5.86 -7.73
CA LYS A 11 24.94 4.69 -6.94
C LYS A 11 24.58 3.42 -7.70
N THR A 12 25.53 2.49 -7.81
CA THR A 12 25.30 1.15 -8.40
C THR A 12 24.21 0.42 -7.61
N SER A 13 23.23 -0.16 -8.30
CA SER A 13 22.16 -0.92 -7.65
C SER A 13 22.66 -2.28 -7.17
N ASN A 14 21.97 -2.88 -6.20
CA ASN A 14 22.29 -4.24 -5.77
C ASN A 14 22.11 -5.21 -6.94
N LEU A 15 21.11 -5.01 -7.79
CA LEU A 15 20.90 -5.81 -8.99
C LEU A 15 22.11 -5.80 -9.95
N GLU A 16 22.69 -4.63 -10.20
CA GLU A 16 23.93 -4.49 -11.00
C GLU A 16 25.12 -5.22 -10.35
N ILE A 17 25.25 -5.13 -9.02
CA ILE A 17 26.28 -5.84 -8.25
C ILE A 17 26.10 -7.36 -8.37
N VAL A 18 24.86 -7.85 -8.25
CA VAL A 18 24.53 -9.28 -8.38
C VAL A 18 24.87 -9.79 -9.77
N LYS A 19 24.51 -9.07 -10.83
CA LYS A 19 24.89 -9.44 -12.20
C LYS A 19 26.40 -9.59 -12.33
N ALA A 20 27.17 -8.61 -11.86
CA ALA A 20 28.62 -8.64 -11.94
C ALA A 20 29.22 -9.83 -11.15
N LYS A 21 28.68 -10.13 -9.96
CA LYS A 21 29.09 -11.30 -9.15
C LYS A 21 28.81 -12.60 -9.89
N PHE A 22 27.61 -12.78 -10.45
CA PHE A 22 27.27 -14.00 -11.19
C PHE A 22 28.16 -14.20 -12.40
N MET A 23 28.37 -13.14 -13.20
CA MET A 23 29.28 -13.16 -14.33
C MET A 23 30.71 -13.53 -13.92
N PHE A 24 31.20 -12.99 -12.79
CA PHE A 24 32.53 -13.31 -12.28
C PHE A 24 32.65 -14.78 -11.87
N TYR A 25 31.68 -15.32 -11.14
CA TYR A 25 31.68 -16.73 -10.72
C TYR A 25 31.57 -17.69 -11.89
N ILE A 26 30.72 -17.41 -12.89
CA ILE A 26 30.64 -18.22 -14.11
C ILE A 26 31.98 -18.19 -14.86
N ASN A 27 32.63 -17.02 -14.94
CA ASN A 27 33.94 -16.92 -15.59
C ASN A 27 35.03 -17.75 -14.92
N LEU A 28 35.01 -17.84 -13.59
CA LEU A 28 35.99 -18.61 -12.81
C LEU A 28 35.73 -20.12 -12.83
N TYR A 29 34.45 -20.51 -12.80
CA TYR A 29 34.08 -21.89 -12.47
C TYR A 29 33.30 -22.62 -13.55
N GLY A 30 32.79 -21.92 -14.57
CA GLY A 30 31.86 -22.45 -15.57
C GLY A 30 32.42 -23.52 -16.52
N GLY A 31 33.74 -23.70 -16.58
CA GLY A 31 34.36 -24.76 -17.38
C GLY A 31 33.94 -24.72 -18.85
N GLU A 32 33.48 -25.86 -19.39
CA GLU A 32 33.01 -26.00 -20.77
C GLU A 32 31.66 -25.29 -21.00
N ASP A 33 30.80 -25.23 -19.99
CA ASP A 33 29.48 -24.59 -20.07
C ASP A 33 29.52 -23.07 -19.90
N LYS A 34 30.70 -22.49 -19.72
CA LYS A 34 30.90 -21.07 -19.39
C LYS A 34 30.17 -20.13 -20.35
N GLU A 35 30.31 -20.35 -21.66
CA GLU A 35 29.72 -19.46 -22.67
C GLU A 35 28.19 -19.53 -22.63
N ILE A 36 27.64 -20.75 -22.53
CA ILE A 36 26.20 -21.00 -22.44
C ILE A 36 25.61 -20.33 -21.18
N LEU A 37 26.26 -20.49 -20.03
CA LEU A 37 25.83 -19.88 -18.77
C LEU A 37 25.89 -18.35 -18.81
N ILE A 38 26.90 -17.79 -19.47
CA ILE A 38 27.01 -16.34 -19.67
C ILE A 38 25.86 -15.84 -20.53
N GLU A 39 25.57 -16.50 -21.65
CA GLU A 39 24.49 -16.11 -22.56
C GLU A 39 23.13 -16.16 -21.86
N ASP A 40 22.82 -17.25 -21.15
CA ASP A 40 21.56 -17.39 -20.40
C ASP A 40 21.39 -16.29 -19.36
N VAL A 41 22.40 -16.07 -18.51
CA VAL A 41 22.35 -15.00 -17.49
C VAL A 41 22.20 -13.63 -18.15
N GLN A 42 22.91 -13.36 -19.25
CA GLN A 42 22.78 -12.08 -19.96
C GLN A 42 21.38 -11.85 -20.53
N GLU A 43 20.78 -12.88 -21.13
CA GLU A 43 19.42 -12.81 -21.67
C GLU A 43 18.40 -12.55 -20.55
N LYS A 44 18.48 -13.29 -19.44
CA LYS A 44 17.57 -13.09 -18.30
C LYS A 44 17.71 -11.70 -17.69
N PHE A 45 18.94 -11.19 -17.55
CA PHE A 45 19.15 -9.82 -17.07
C PHE A 45 18.65 -8.77 -18.06
N LYS A 46 18.73 -9.02 -19.37
CA LYS A 46 18.10 -8.14 -20.37
C LYS A 46 16.59 -8.04 -20.13
N THR A 47 15.90 -9.17 -19.96
CA THR A 47 14.47 -9.20 -19.61
C THR A 47 14.19 -8.43 -18.32
N ILE A 48 15.00 -8.64 -17.27
CA ILE A 48 14.84 -7.91 -16.01
C ILE A 48 14.94 -6.39 -16.22
N TYR A 49 15.95 -5.92 -16.98
CA TYR A 49 16.11 -4.49 -17.25
C TYR A 49 14.96 -3.90 -18.08
N GLU A 50 14.40 -4.68 -19.01
CA GLU A 50 13.19 -4.30 -19.75
C GLU A 50 12.00 -4.17 -18.79
N SER A 51 11.81 -5.13 -17.87
CA SER A 51 10.74 -5.10 -16.87
C SER A 51 10.78 -3.86 -15.96
N ILE A 52 11.97 -3.38 -15.57
CA ILE A 52 12.12 -2.24 -14.66
C ILE A 52 11.46 -0.96 -15.22
N SER A 53 11.49 -0.77 -16.54
CA SER A 53 10.88 0.40 -17.18
C SER A 53 9.37 0.50 -16.94
N HIS A 54 8.71 -0.63 -16.68
CA HIS A 54 7.28 -0.73 -16.40
C HIS A 54 6.90 -0.40 -14.95
N PHE A 55 7.88 -0.09 -14.10
CA PHE A 55 7.65 0.26 -12.69
C PHE A 55 7.71 1.77 -12.40
N ASN A 56 8.03 2.61 -13.39
CA ASN A 56 8.31 4.04 -13.20
C ASN A 56 7.18 4.85 -12.56
N ASP A 57 5.92 4.42 -12.74
CA ASP A 57 4.74 5.09 -12.18
C ASP A 57 4.40 4.61 -10.76
N TYR A 58 5.13 3.61 -10.25
CA TYR A 58 4.90 2.98 -8.96
C TYR A 58 6.04 3.24 -7.98
N VAL A 59 5.72 3.21 -6.69
CA VAL A 59 6.74 3.32 -5.62
C VAL A 59 7.33 1.94 -5.34
N ILE A 60 8.07 1.44 -6.33
CA ILE A 60 8.85 0.21 -6.25
C ILE A 60 10.10 0.38 -7.11
N ASN A 61 11.22 -0.19 -6.67
CA ASN A 61 12.46 -0.20 -7.45
C ASN A 61 13.05 -1.61 -7.60
N GLU A 62 14.04 -1.73 -8.49
CA GLU A 62 14.70 -2.99 -8.84
C GLU A 62 15.35 -3.72 -7.65
N ASP A 63 15.90 -2.99 -6.68
CA ASP A 63 16.52 -3.59 -5.49
C ASP A 63 15.46 -4.15 -4.53
N GLU A 64 14.27 -3.54 -4.50
CA GLU A 64 13.12 -4.09 -3.76
C GLU A 64 12.61 -5.37 -4.42
N VAL A 65 12.49 -5.41 -5.74
CA VAL A 65 12.08 -6.64 -6.46
C VAL A 65 13.11 -7.75 -6.26
N LEU A 66 14.41 -7.44 -6.32
CA LEU A 66 15.49 -8.38 -5.98
C LEU A 66 15.31 -8.96 -4.56
N LEU A 67 15.01 -8.11 -3.57
CA LEU A 67 14.76 -8.56 -2.21
C LEU A 67 13.51 -9.46 -2.12
N TYR A 68 12.43 -9.12 -2.83
CA TYR A 68 11.22 -9.95 -2.86
C TYR A 68 11.49 -11.31 -3.49
N SER A 69 12.22 -11.37 -4.61
CA SER A 69 12.65 -12.62 -5.23
C SER A 69 13.47 -13.49 -4.29
N LEU A 70 14.39 -12.91 -3.51
CA LEU A 70 15.14 -13.68 -2.50
C LEU A 70 14.25 -14.22 -1.39
N ARG A 71 13.30 -13.43 -0.89
CA ARG A 71 12.34 -13.88 0.12
C ARG A 71 11.50 -15.05 -0.39
N VAL A 72 11.10 -15.02 -1.65
CA VAL A 72 10.36 -16.11 -2.29
C VAL A 72 11.26 -17.34 -2.52
N TYR A 73 12.46 -17.14 -3.07
CA TYR A 73 13.42 -18.22 -3.34
C TYR A 73 13.78 -18.99 -2.07
N PHE A 74 14.09 -18.28 -0.97
CA PHE A 74 14.44 -18.89 0.31
C PHE A 74 13.25 -19.17 1.24
N ASN A 75 12.04 -18.87 0.78
CA ASN A 75 10.82 -19.05 1.55
C ASN A 75 10.91 -18.42 2.97
N SER A 76 11.40 -17.20 3.08
CA SER A 76 11.60 -16.49 4.34
C SER A 76 11.37 -14.98 4.20
N LEU A 77 10.55 -14.39 5.07
CA LEU A 77 10.41 -12.93 5.14
C LEU A 77 11.61 -12.23 5.82
N TRP A 78 12.48 -13.01 6.46
CA TRP A 78 13.65 -12.51 7.18
C TRP A 78 14.84 -12.15 6.28
N GLU A 79 14.77 -12.48 4.99
CA GLU A 79 15.75 -11.98 4.03
C GLU A 79 15.67 -10.45 3.98
N SER A 80 16.81 -9.80 4.20
CA SER A 80 16.93 -8.35 4.37
C SER A 80 18.19 -7.76 3.72
N ASN A 81 19.24 -8.56 3.54
CA ASN A 81 20.48 -8.15 2.88
C ASN A 81 20.74 -9.04 1.64
N PRO A 82 20.31 -8.60 0.44
CA PRO A 82 20.46 -9.38 -0.78
C PRO A 82 21.89 -9.81 -1.09
N LEU A 83 22.85 -8.90 -0.95
CA LEU A 83 24.24 -9.15 -1.31
C LEU A 83 24.89 -10.16 -0.38
N GLU A 84 24.67 -10.02 0.93
CA GLU A 84 25.20 -10.97 1.91
C GLU A 84 24.58 -12.36 1.73
N ARG A 85 23.27 -12.44 1.45
CA ARG A 85 22.61 -13.72 1.21
C ARG A 85 23.19 -14.43 -0.01
N ILE A 86 23.36 -13.70 -1.11
CA ILE A 86 23.97 -14.21 -2.35
C ILE A 86 25.43 -14.62 -2.12
N ASP A 87 26.21 -13.83 -1.38
CA ASP A 87 27.60 -14.18 -1.08
C ASP A 87 27.74 -15.48 -0.29
N LYS A 88 26.77 -15.82 0.57
CA LYS A 88 26.73 -17.12 1.25
C LYS A 88 26.51 -18.27 0.28
N GLU A 89 25.64 -18.10 -0.71
CA GLU A 89 25.32 -19.12 -1.71
C GLU A 89 26.37 -19.25 -2.82
N LEU A 90 27.29 -18.30 -2.93
CA LEU A 90 28.43 -18.37 -3.85
C LEU A 90 29.71 -18.86 -3.16
N LYS A 91 29.73 -18.92 -1.83
CA LYS A 91 30.94 -19.25 -1.08
C LYS A 91 31.29 -20.73 -1.23
N ILE A 92 32.43 -21.02 -1.85
CA ILE A 92 32.97 -22.37 -1.94
C ILE A 92 33.65 -22.75 -0.61
N ASP A 93 33.21 -23.84 0.01
CA ASP A 93 33.82 -24.43 1.20
C ASP A 93 33.69 -25.97 1.21
N LYS A 94 33.84 -26.62 2.37
CA LYS A 94 33.78 -28.09 2.46
C LYS A 94 32.40 -28.67 2.12
N ASN A 95 31.33 -27.89 2.31
CA ASN A 95 29.96 -28.32 2.14
C ASN A 95 29.31 -27.75 0.87
N HIS A 96 29.94 -26.75 0.26
CA HIS A 96 29.43 -26.07 -0.93
C HIS A 96 30.52 -25.95 -1.98
N ASN A 97 30.31 -26.58 -3.14
CA ASN A 97 31.30 -26.62 -4.20
C ASN A 97 30.93 -25.69 -5.37
N LYS A 98 31.80 -25.66 -6.39
CA LYS A 98 31.62 -24.79 -7.56
C LYS A 98 30.33 -25.09 -8.34
N ASN A 99 29.92 -26.35 -8.44
CA ASN A 99 28.72 -26.74 -9.18
C ASN A 99 27.47 -26.26 -8.45
N ASP A 100 27.43 -26.35 -7.12
CA ASP A 100 26.32 -25.83 -6.31
C ASP A 100 26.16 -24.31 -6.50
N SER A 101 27.28 -23.59 -6.60
CA SER A 101 27.28 -22.15 -6.88
C SER A 101 26.76 -21.82 -8.30
N LEU A 102 27.18 -22.57 -9.32
CA LEU A 102 26.72 -22.39 -10.71
C LEU A 102 25.23 -22.74 -10.85
N GLU A 103 24.79 -23.80 -10.18
CA GLU A 103 23.39 -24.21 -10.13
C GLU A 103 22.52 -23.15 -9.46
N PHE A 104 22.98 -22.59 -8.32
CA PHE A 104 22.31 -21.46 -7.67
C PHE A 104 22.20 -20.26 -8.62
N ILE A 105 23.28 -19.87 -9.30
CA ILE A 105 23.26 -18.74 -10.24
C ILE A 105 22.21 -18.96 -11.32
N SER A 106 22.21 -20.11 -11.97
CA SER A 106 21.26 -20.42 -13.05
C SER A 106 19.82 -20.43 -12.54
N LYS A 107 19.54 -21.18 -11.46
CA LYS A 107 18.20 -21.28 -10.89
C LYS A 107 17.68 -19.93 -10.41
N PHE A 108 18.45 -19.23 -9.60
CA PHE A 108 18.02 -17.95 -9.04
C PHE A 108 17.85 -16.88 -10.13
N THR A 109 18.74 -16.82 -11.13
CA THR A 109 18.60 -15.85 -12.23
C THR A 109 17.33 -16.11 -13.05
N ASN A 110 17.02 -17.37 -13.34
CA ASN A 110 15.79 -17.73 -14.04
C ASN A 110 14.54 -17.39 -13.20
N GLU A 111 14.54 -17.71 -11.91
CA GLU A 111 13.42 -17.39 -11.02
C GLU A 111 13.23 -15.89 -10.84
N MET A 112 14.31 -15.14 -10.63
CA MET A 112 14.29 -13.68 -10.54
C MET A 112 13.75 -13.05 -11.83
N SER A 113 14.20 -13.51 -13.00
CA SER A 113 13.66 -13.01 -14.28
C SER A 113 12.15 -13.24 -14.43
N ASN A 114 11.67 -14.42 -14.02
CA ASN A 114 10.23 -14.70 -13.99
C ASN A 114 9.50 -13.82 -12.97
N ASP A 115 10.10 -13.56 -11.82
CA ASP A 115 9.51 -12.73 -10.78
C ASP A 115 9.33 -11.27 -11.23
N PHE A 116 10.31 -10.71 -11.96
CA PHE A 116 10.18 -9.39 -12.58
C PHE A 116 9.01 -9.36 -13.58
N ASN A 117 8.87 -10.37 -14.43
CA ASN A 117 7.74 -10.48 -15.36
C ASN A 117 6.39 -10.60 -14.64
N ASN A 118 6.33 -11.37 -13.55
CA ASN A 118 5.14 -11.48 -12.71
C ASN A 118 4.77 -10.13 -12.09
N MET A 119 5.75 -9.36 -11.62
CA MET A 119 5.53 -8.01 -11.10
C MET A 119 5.03 -7.06 -12.19
N VAL A 120 5.53 -7.14 -13.42
CA VAL A 120 5.00 -6.35 -14.54
C VAL A 120 3.52 -6.67 -14.76
N THR A 121 3.14 -7.96 -14.74
CA THR A 121 1.74 -8.37 -14.86
C THR A 121 0.87 -7.78 -13.75
N PHE A 122 1.30 -7.91 -12.49
CA PHE A 122 0.58 -7.38 -11.32
C PHE A 122 0.39 -5.87 -11.40
N PHE A 123 1.47 -5.11 -11.63
CA PHE A 123 1.43 -3.65 -11.61
C PHE A 123 0.81 -3.04 -12.87
N ASN A 124 0.83 -3.70 -14.04
CA ASN A 124 0.33 -3.07 -15.27
C ASN A 124 -0.98 -3.67 -15.78
N ASN A 125 -1.05 -4.99 -15.91
CA ASN A 125 -2.21 -5.62 -16.53
C ASN A 125 -3.34 -5.73 -15.51
N ASP A 126 -3.05 -6.39 -14.39
CA ASP A 126 -4.08 -6.78 -13.42
C ASP A 126 -4.53 -5.61 -12.55
N GLU A 127 -3.65 -4.63 -12.31
CA GLU A 127 -3.95 -3.36 -11.64
C GLU A 127 -5.04 -2.55 -12.38
N ARG A 128 -5.01 -2.56 -13.71
CA ARG A 128 -5.97 -1.82 -14.54
C ARG A 128 -7.33 -2.49 -14.57
N GLU A 129 -7.35 -3.82 -14.50
CA GLU A 129 -8.56 -4.64 -14.58
C GLU A 129 -9.25 -4.84 -13.24
N SER A 130 -8.51 -4.77 -12.12
CA SER A 130 -9.03 -5.04 -10.79
C SER A 130 -9.01 -3.82 -9.86
N PRO A 131 -10.20 -3.32 -9.45
CA PRO A 131 -10.32 -2.31 -8.41
C PRO A 131 -9.64 -2.71 -7.09
N LYS A 132 -9.56 -4.00 -6.78
CA LYS A 132 -8.98 -4.51 -5.54
C LYS A 132 -7.45 -4.44 -5.56
N ILE A 133 -6.84 -4.81 -6.69
CA ILE A 133 -5.39 -4.66 -6.90
C ILE A 133 -5.02 -3.18 -6.95
N HIS A 134 -5.75 -2.39 -7.73
CA HIS A 134 -5.60 -0.93 -7.77
C HIS A 134 -5.61 -0.33 -6.36
N SER A 135 -6.58 -0.72 -5.54
CA SER A 135 -6.74 -0.21 -4.18
C SER A 135 -5.56 -0.54 -3.26
N LEU A 136 -5.01 -1.76 -3.34
CA LEU A 136 -3.79 -2.10 -2.60
C LEU A 136 -2.58 -1.27 -3.06
N ILE A 137 -2.42 -1.08 -4.37
CA ILE A 137 -1.31 -0.31 -4.95
C ILE A 137 -1.42 1.18 -4.59
N ALA A 138 -2.63 1.75 -4.65
CA ALA A 138 -2.92 3.13 -4.28
C ALA A 138 -2.62 3.43 -2.79
N LEU A 139 -2.68 2.41 -1.92
CA LEU A 139 -2.25 2.55 -0.52
C LEU A 139 -0.75 2.85 -0.42
N ASN A 140 0.05 2.51 -1.43
CA ASN A 140 1.49 2.79 -1.55
C ASN A 140 2.32 2.08 -0.44
N ARG A 141 3.67 2.03 -0.52
CA ARG A 141 4.57 1.44 0.50
C ARG A 141 4.15 0.05 1.01
N ILE A 142 3.80 -0.84 0.08
CA ILE A 142 3.24 -2.17 0.37
C ILE A 142 4.30 -3.29 0.40
N GLY A 143 5.59 -2.95 0.56
CA GLY A 143 6.70 -3.90 0.41
C GLY A 143 6.65 -5.14 1.32
N VAL A 144 5.97 -5.06 2.48
CA VAL A 144 5.78 -6.20 3.38
C VAL A 144 4.94 -7.33 2.75
N VAL A 145 4.04 -7.01 1.82
CA VAL A 145 3.12 -7.99 1.21
C VAL A 145 3.54 -8.41 -0.19
N MET A 146 4.44 -7.67 -0.84
CA MET A 146 4.90 -7.99 -2.20
C MET A 146 5.46 -9.41 -2.37
N PRO A 147 6.20 -10.01 -1.41
CA PRO A 147 6.60 -11.42 -1.51
C PRO A 147 5.41 -12.40 -1.59
N PHE A 148 4.31 -12.11 -0.90
CA PHE A 148 3.10 -12.93 -0.97
C PHE A 148 2.40 -12.81 -2.32
N ILE A 149 2.30 -11.57 -2.84
CA ILE A 149 1.79 -11.33 -4.18
C ILE A 149 2.65 -12.09 -5.19
N LEU A 150 3.98 -12.00 -5.08
CA LEU A 150 4.89 -12.70 -5.99
C LEU A 150 4.66 -14.22 -5.98
N LYS A 151 4.48 -14.81 -4.81
CA LYS A 151 4.08 -16.22 -4.67
C LYS A 151 2.74 -16.52 -5.32
N ALA A 152 1.73 -15.65 -5.18
CA ALA A 152 0.42 -15.82 -5.81
C ALA A 152 0.53 -15.98 -7.34
N TYR A 153 1.36 -15.15 -7.99
CA TYR A 153 1.64 -15.24 -9.42
C TYR A 153 2.46 -16.48 -9.76
N ARG A 154 3.53 -16.75 -9.01
CA ARG A 154 4.40 -17.92 -9.23
C ARG A 154 3.65 -19.24 -9.12
N TYR A 155 2.73 -19.35 -8.16
CA TYR A 155 1.94 -20.56 -7.93
C TYR A 155 0.65 -20.60 -8.76
N ARG A 156 0.33 -19.51 -9.47
CA ARG A 156 -0.83 -19.36 -10.35
C ARG A 156 -2.15 -19.64 -9.61
N ILE A 157 -2.36 -18.97 -8.48
CA ILE A 157 -3.57 -19.18 -7.64
C ILE A 157 -4.86 -18.65 -8.29
N GLY A 158 -4.74 -17.88 -9.37
CA GLY A 158 -5.85 -17.32 -10.13
C GLY A 158 -6.31 -15.96 -9.60
N MET A 159 -6.89 -15.16 -10.50
CA MET A 159 -7.22 -13.76 -10.24
C MET A 159 -8.10 -13.53 -9.01
N LYS A 160 -9.15 -14.34 -8.84
CA LYS A 160 -10.09 -14.20 -7.71
C LYS A 160 -9.38 -14.34 -6.36
N LYS A 161 -8.47 -15.31 -6.21
CA LYS A 161 -7.70 -15.48 -4.97
C LYS A 161 -6.64 -14.39 -4.78
N THR A 162 -6.03 -13.91 -5.87
CA THR A 162 -5.13 -12.75 -5.82
C THR A 162 -5.87 -11.51 -5.34
N GLU A 163 -7.08 -11.29 -5.81
CA GLU A 163 -7.96 -10.20 -5.37
C GLU A 163 -8.32 -10.30 -3.88
N GLU A 164 -8.74 -11.49 -3.42
CA GLU A 164 -9.01 -11.76 -2.00
C GLU A 164 -7.77 -11.48 -1.13
N LEU A 165 -6.59 -11.90 -1.60
CA LEU A 165 -5.33 -11.63 -0.93
C LEU A 165 -4.99 -10.13 -0.87
N CYS A 166 -5.28 -9.39 -1.94
CA CYS A 166 -5.06 -7.93 -1.98
C CYS A 166 -5.96 -7.19 -1.00
N GLU A 167 -7.24 -7.55 -0.90
CA GLU A 167 -8.17 -6.95 0.06
C GLU A 167 -7.76 -7.25 1.51
N LEU A 168 -7.36 -8.49 1.78
CA LEU A 168 -6.86 -8.91 3.09
C LEU A 168 -5.62 -8.10 3.50
N PHE A 169 -4.68 -7.91 2.57
CA PHE A 169 -3.48 -7.13 2.83
C PHE A 169 -3.72 -5.64 2.94
N GLU A 170 -4.63 -5.07 2.14
CA GLU A 170 -5.05 -3.69 2.30
C GLU A 170 -5.57 -3.46 3.73
N ASN A 171 -6.43 -4.35 4.23
CA ASN A 171 -6.99 -4.24 5.57
C ASN A 171 -5.89 -4.16 6.64
N ILE A 172 -4.96 -5.13 6.66
CA ILE A 172 -3.92 -5.16 7.70
C ILE A 172 -2.88 -4.04 7.55
N ILE A 173 -2.52 -3.65 6.32
CA ILE A 173 -1.57 -2.53 6.11
C ILE A 173 -2.21 -1.20 6.52
N LEU A 174 -3.44 -0.94 6.07
CA LEU A 174 -4.17 0.28 6.42
C LEU A 174 -4.30 0.38 7.94
N ARG A 175 -4.67 -0.73 8.58
CA ARG A 175 -4.77 -0.84 10.03
C ARG A 175 -3.43 -0.58 10.73
N HIS A 176 -2.35 -1.20 10.28
CA HIS A 176 -1.01 -0.98 10.83
C HIS A 176 -0.62 0.50 10.81
N ARG A 177 -0.97 1.22 9.75
CA ARG A 177 -0.67 2.65 9.60
C ARG A 177 -1.58 3.56 10.42
N ILE A 178 -2.87 3.25 10.52
CA ILE A 178 -3.79 3.99 11.38
C ILE A 178 -3.37 3.86 12.84
N ILE A 179 -3.05 2.64 13.29
CA ILE A 179 -2.63 2.39 14.67
C ILE A 179 -1.21 2.90 14.94
N SER A 180 -0.35 2.94 13.92
CA SER A 180 1.05 3.38 14.02
C SER A 180 1.85 2.62 15.09
N THR A 181 1.59 1.32 15.21
CA THR A 181 2.35 0.43 16.10
C THR A 181 3.78 0.20 15.60
N ARG A 182 4.72 -0.01 16.52
CA ARG A 182 6.11 -0.42 16.20
C ARG A 182 6.26 -1.93 16.01
N ALA A 183 5.19 -2.71 16.21
CA ALA A 183 5.22 -4.15 16.02
C ALA A 183 5.49 -4.49 14.55
N ASP A 184 6.36 -5.46 14.31
CA ASP A 184 6.77 -5.89 12.97
C ASP A 184 5.79 -6.94 12.41
N LEU A 185 5.17 -6.63 11.27
CA LEU A 185 4.28 -7.56 10.57
C LEU A 185 5.00 -8.79 10.03
N ASN A 186 6.27 -8.69 9.61
CA ASN A 186 6.99 -9.86 9.06
C ASN A 186 7.05 -10.97 10.11
N SER A 187 7.38 -10.63 11.35
CA SER A 187 7.43 -11.58 12.47
C SER A 187 6.11 -12.32 12.73
N ARG A 188 4.96 -11.74 12.34
CA ARG A 188 3.63 -12.32 12.53
C ARG A 188 3.17 -13.12 11.32
N LEU A 189 3.60 -12.73 10.13
CA LEU A 189 3.15 -13.31 8.87
C LEU A 189 4.12 -14.36 8.30
N ASN A 190 5.34 -14.49 8.85
CA ASN A 190 6.37 -15.35 8.28
C ASN A 190 6.00 -16.84 8.25
N ASP A 191 5.27 -17.34 9.25
CA ASP A 191 4.88 -18.75 9.26
C ASP A 191 3.79 -19.05 8.22
N ALA A 192 2.82 -18.15 8.09
CA ALA A 192 1.84 -18.20 6.99
C ALA A 192 2.51 -18.04 5.61
N PHE A 193 3.52 -17.17 5.51
CA PHE A 193 4.33 -17.05 4.30
C PHE A 193 5.01 -18.37 3.94
N LYS A 194 5.62 -19.06 4.92
CA LYS A 194 6.29 -20.35 4.72
C LYS A 194 5.34 -21.45 4.29
N ALA A 195 4.15 -21.48 4.90
CA ALA A 195 3.09 -22.44 4.61
C ALA A 195 2.47 -22.26 3.22
N PHE A 196 2.48 -21.04 2.68
CA PHE A 196 2.06 -20.76 1.32
C PHE A 196 3.16 -21.16 0.33
N SER A 197 3.06 -22.34 -0.25
CA SER A 197 4.10 -22.96 -1.09
C SER A 197 3.53 -23.49 -2.42
N VAL A 198 4.40 -24.04 -3.27
CA VAL A 198 3.96 -24.66 -4.53
C VAL A 198 3.14 -25.92 -4.29
N GLU A 199 3.43 -26.66 -3.21
CA GLU A 199 2.68 -27.84 -2.76
C GLU A 199 1.39 -27.45 -2.04
N ASN A 200 1.38 -26.34 -1.29
CA ASN A 200 0.21 -25.79 -0.63
C ASN A 200 -0.11 -24.37 -1.10
N LYS A 201 -0.90 -24.29 -2.17
CA LYS A 201 -1.30 -23.03 -2.81
C LYS A 201 -2.47 -22.33 -2.14
N SER A 202 -2.91 -22.80 -0.97
CA SER A 202 -4.02 -22.16 -0.24
C SER A 202 -3.56 -20.86 0.42
N ILE A 203 -4.46 -19.87 0.44
CA ILE A 203 -4.24 -18.62 1.18
C ILE A 203 -4.83 -18.67 2.60
N ASP A 204 -5.46 -19.79 2.99
CA ASP A 204 -6.21 -19.90 4.25
C ASP A 204 -5.34 -19.57 5.48
N SER A 205 -4.11 -20.08 5.53
CA SER A 205 -3.19 -19.77 6.65
C SER A 205 -2.90 -18.27 6.77
N ILE A 206 -2.86 -17.53 5.65
CA ILE A 206 -2.68 -16.08 5.64
C ILE A 206 -3.95 -15.38 6.13
N VAL A 207 -5.12 -15.83 5.67
CA VAL A 207 -6.44 -15.36 6.09
C VAL A 207 -6.62 -15.53 7.59
N ASP A 208 -6.37 -16.74 8.10
CA ASP A 208 -6.50 -17.08 9.51
C ASP A 208 -5.56 -16.23 10.38
N THR A 209 -4.28 -16.14 10.00
CA THR A 209 -3.29 -15.32 10.73
C THR A 209 -3.72 -13.85 10.80
N ILE A 210 -4.17 -13.26 9.68
CA ILE A 210 -4.60 -11.85 9.67
C ILE A 210 -5.91 -11.67 10.46
N ASN A 211 -6.84 -12.62 10.39
CA ASN A 211 -8.06 -12.58 11.19
C ASN A 211 -7.76 -12.66 12.69
N GLU A 212 -6.84 -13.52 13.12
CA GLU A 212 -6.38 -13.60 14.51
C GLU A 212 -5.75 -12.27 14.97
N LEU A 213 -4.93 -11.63 14.14
CA LEU A 213 -4.37 -10.30 14.45
C LEU A 213 -5.48 -9.25 14.68
N LYS A 214 -6.60 -9.33 13.94
CA LYS A 214 -7.74 -8.42 14.05
C LYS A 214 -8.64 -8.68 15.26
N THR A 215 -8.78 -9.95 15.68
CA THR A 215 -9.76 -10.36 16.69
C THR A 215 -9.14 -10.70 18.04
N SER A 216 -7.81 -10.83 18.12
CA SER A 216 -7.10 -11.17 19.36
C SER A 216 -7.44 -10.24 20.52
N ASN A 217 -7.59 -10.82 21.72
CA ASN A 217 -7.86 -10.12 22.96
C ASN A 217 -6.58 -10.03 23.82
N LYS A 218 -6.36 -8.89 24.50
CA LYS A 218 -5.17 -8.63 25.32
C LYS A 218 -5.05 -9.65 26.46
N LYS A 219 -6.18 -10.17 26.93
CA LYS A 219 -6.24 -11.16 28.02
C LYS A 219 -5.73 -12.55 27.62
N GLU A 220 -5.84 -12.90 26.33
CA GLU A 220 -5.49 -14.22 25.83
C GLU A 220 -4.11 -14.20 25.16
N ASN A 221 -3.74 -13.10 24.49
CA ASN A 221 -2.46 -13.04 23.80
C ASN A 221 -1.91 -11.60 23.65
N TYR A 222 -1.29 -11.10 24.72
CA TYR A 222 -0.70 -9.75 24.77
C TYR A 222 0.28 -9.48 23.60
N TRP A 223 1.04 -10.48 23.17
CA TRP A 223 2.06 -10.34 22.12
C TRP A 223 1.48 -10.14 20.71
N TRP A 224 0.20 -10.44 20.50
CA TRP A 224 -0.46 -10.40 19.18
C TRP A 224 -1.44 -9.25 19.03
N ASN A 225 -1.77 -8.59 20.13
CA ASN A 225 -2.85 -7.61 20.18
C ASN A 225 -2.40 -6.16 19.89
N TYR A 226 -1.80 -5.96 18.72
CA TYR A 226 -1.49 -4.60 18.22
C TYR A 226 -2.45 -4.15 17.13
N TRP A 227 -3.02 -5.09 16.38
CA TRP A 227 -3.87 -4.82 15.23
C TRP A 227 -5.32 -5.20 15.48
N ASN A 228 -5.77 -5.27 16.73
CA ASN A 228 -7.15 -5.66 16.98
C ASN A 228 -8.17 -4.56 16.66
N ASN A 229 -9.44 -4.94 16.58
CA ASN A 229 -10.56 -4.04 16.27
C ASN A 229 -10.70 -2.89 17.28
N GLU A 230 -10.39 -3.11 18.55
CA GLU A 230 -10.41 -2.08 19.59
C GLU A 230 -9.36 -0.99 19.32
N SER A 231 -8.10 -1.38 19.07
CA SER A 231 -7.00 -0.47 18.80
C SER A 231 -7.22 0.34 17.52
N LEU A 232 -7.79 -0.28 16.48
CA LEU A 232 -8.18 0.43 15.26
C LEU A 232 -9.27 1.48 15.56
N LYS A 233 -10.31 1.10 16.32
CA LYS A 233 -11.40 2.02 16.67
C LYS A 233 -10.91 3.22 17.47
N GLU A 234 -10.06 3.00 18.47
CA GLU A 234 -9.47 4.07 19.27
C GLU A 234 -8.62 5.03 18.42
N SER A 235 -7.81 4.48 17.52
CA SER A 235 -6.92 5.26 16.64
C SER A 235 -7.69 6.13 15.64
N LEU A 236 -8.89 5.71 15.22
CA LEU A 236 -9.75 6.46 14.29
C LEU A 236 -10.42 7.69 14.92
N GLU A 237 -10.45 7.81 16.25
CA GLU A 237 -11.00 8.99 16.94
C GLU A 237 -10.05 10.20 16.88
N GLY A 238 -8.76 9.97 16.64
CA GLY A 238 -7.71 10.99 16.61
C GLY A 238 -7.40 11.56 15.22
N ALA A 239 -6.34 12.36 15.19
CA ALA A 239 -5.75 12.84 13.94
C ALA A 239 -5.04 11.70 13.21
N LEU A 240 -5.24 11.64 11.89
CA LEU A 240 -4.57 10.66 11.04
C LEU A 240 -3.50 11.33 10.18
N ASP A 241 -2.51 10.53 9.78
CA ASP A 241 -1.61 10.91 8.68
C ASP A 241 -2.42 11.35 7.46
N HIS A 242 -1.98 12.41 6.80
CA HIS A 242 -2.75 13.03 5.71
C HIS A 242 -2.93 12.10 4.52
N ASN A 243 -1.94 11.26 4.19
CA ASN A 243 -2.08 10.32 3.07
C ASN A 243 -3.06 9.19 3.42
N ILE A 244 -3.04 8.72 4.67
CA ILE A 244 -3.99 7.72 5.17
C ILE A 244 -5.41 8.29 5.18
N ALA A 245 -5.61 9.53 5.66
CA ALA A 245 -6.90 10.18 5.62
C ALA A 245 -7.43 10.33 4.19
N LYS A 246 -6.59 10.74 3.23
CA LYS A 246 -6.98 10.80 1.80
C LYS A 246 -7.38 9.44 1.26
N PHE A 247 -6.62 8.39 1.57
CA PHE A 247 -6.94 7.04 1.13
C PHE A 247 -8.29 6.56 1.70
N ILE A 248 -8.52 6.74 3.01
CA ILE A 248 -9.81 6.39 3.64
C ILE A 248 -10.95 7.16 3.01
N LEU A 249 -10.79 8.46 2.76
CA LEU A 249 -11.83 9.29 2.14
C LEU A 249 -12.07 8.90 0.68
N TRP A 250 -11.07 8.40 -0.04
CA TRP A 250 -11.24 7.83 -1.37
C TRP A 250 -11.98 6.49 -1.34
N LYS A 251 -11.70 5.62 -0.37
CA LYS A 251 -12.49 4.39 -0.16
C LYS A 251 -13.94 4.73 0.21
N TYR A 252 -14.14 5.74 1.04
CA TYR A 252 -15.46 6.23 1.43
C TYR A 252 -16.23 6.81 0.23
N GLU A 253 -15.55 7.55 -0.66
CA GLU A 253 -16.13 8.02 -1.92
C GLU A 253 -16.66 6.85 -2.77
N ASN A 254 -15.84 5.82 -2.97
CA ASN A 254 -16.25 4.63 -3.71
C ASN A 254 -17.39 3.87 -3.03
N TYR A 255 -17.42 3.84 -1.70
CA TYR A 255 -18.55 3.29 -0.95
C TYR A 255 -19.85 4.08 -1.18
N LEU A 256 -19.80 5.42 -1.17
CA LEU A 256 -20.95 6.27 -1.47
C LEU A 256 -21.45 6.06 -2.90
N ARG A 257 -20.54 6.05 -3.88
CA ARG A 257 -20.85 5.76 -5.29
C ARG A 257 -21.53 4.42 -5.44
N ASN A 258 -20.99 3.37 -4.83
CA ASN A 258 -21.58 2.03 -4.90
C ASN A 258 -23.00 1.99 -4.34
N LYS A 259 -23.28 2.66 -3.22
CA LYS A 259 -24.63 2.75 -2.66
C LYS A 259 -25.63 3.45 -3.60
N ILE A 260 -25.19 4.50 -4.31
CA ILE A 260 -26.03 5.20 -5.30
C ILE A 260 -26.21 4.33 -6.55
N ASN A 261 -25.14 3.68 -7.00
CA ASN A 261 -25.12 2.86 -8.21
C ASN A 261 -25.94 1.58 -8.07
N SER A 262 -26.07 1.00 -6.86
CA SER A 262 -27.02 -0.09 -6.61
C SER A 262 -28.48 0.32 -6.90
N VAL A 263 -28.77 1.62 -6.96
CA VAL A 263 -30.09 2.17 -7.31
C VAL A 263 -30.17 2.52 -8.81
N THR A 264 -29.07 2.95 -9.44
CA THR A 264 -29.07 3.51 -10.81
C THR A 264 -28.48 2.59 -11.90
N GLY A 265 -27.74 1.54 -11.55
CA GLY A 265 -27.16 0.56 -12.47
C GLY A 265 -25.83 0.95 -13.14
N TYR A 266 -25.33 2.17 -12.95
CA TYR A 266 -24.05 2.62 -13.53
C TYR A 266 -22.88 2.15 -12.66
N LYS A 267 -22.05 1.21 -13.15
CA LYS A 267 -20.76 0.94 -12.50
C LYS A 267 -19.78 2.05 -12.86
N ASN A 268 -19.32 2.81 -11.86
CA ASN A 268 -18.06 3.53 -12.02
C ASN A 268 -17.29 3.58 -10.70
N PHE A 269 -16.32 2.66 -10.58
CA PHE A 269 -15.30 2.73 -9.56
C PHE A 269 -14.41 3.94 -9.87
N LEU A 270 -14.28 4.86 -8.92
CA LEU A 270 -13.40 6.00 -9.04
C LEU A 270 -11.98 5.55 -8.71
N ARG A 271 -11.07 5.59 -9.67
CA ARG A 271 -9.66 5.27 -9.41
C ARG A 271 -9.01 6.41 -8.63
N TYR A 272 -7.93 6.14 -7.90
CA TYR A 272 -7.33 7.12 -7.00
C TYR A 272 -6.77 8.33 -7.76
N GLU A 273 -6.18 8.08 -8.92
CA GLU A 273 -5.60 9.04 -9.87
C GLU A 273 -6.64 9.90 -10.60
N ASP A 274 -7.90 9.45 -10.66
CA ASP A 274 -9.00 10.23 -11.25
C ASP A 274 -9.33 11.47 -10.41
N VAL A 275 -8.95 11.47 -9.13
CA VAL A 275 -8.95 12.68 -8.31
C VAL A 275 -7.66 13.46 -8.60
N GLU A 276 -7.76 14.48 -9.45
CA GLU A 276 -6.60 15.27 -9.89
C GLU A 276 -5.79 15.82 -8.70
N LYS A 277 -4.56 15.28 -8.51
CA LYS A 277 -3.63 15.67 -7.43
C LYS A 277 -4.35 15.75 -6.08
N PRO A 278 -4.73 14.60 -5.48
CA PRO A 278 -5.64 14.57 -4.35
C PRO A 278 -5.01 15.24 -3.12
N GLU A 279 -5.76 16.19 -2.54
CA GLU A 279 -5.43 16.93 -1.33
C GLU A 279 -6.45 16.64 -0.22
N LEU A 280 -6.02 16.92 1.01
CA LEU A 280 -6.86 16.80 2.20
C LEU A 280 -7.28 18.20 2.63
N GLU A 281 -8.55 18.51 2.46
CA GLU A 281 -9.12 19.80 2.87
C GLU A 281 -9.67 19.73 4.30
N HIS A 282 -9.47 20.81 5.04
CA HIS A 282 -10.12 21.06 6.32
C HIS A 282 -11.37 21.92 6.08
N ILE A 283 -12.56 21.32 6.21
CA ILE A 283 -13.82 22.04 5.97
C ILE A 283 -13.89 23.27 6.88
N ALA A 284 -13.73 23.07 8.20
CA ALA A 284 -13.34 24.10 9.14
C ALA A 284 -11.81 24.28 9.11
N PRO A 285 -11.29 25.41 8.59
CA PRO A 285 -9.86 25.60 8.38
C PRO A 285 -9.09 25.75 9.69
N ARG A 286 -7.82 25.32 9.71
CA ARG A 286 -6.93 25.51 10.86
C ARG A 286 -6.73 26.97 11.25
N VAL A 287 -6.69 27.86 10.26
CA VAL A 287 -6.58 29.32 10.44
C VAL A 287 -7.76 30.00 9.73
N PRO A 288 -8.91 30.18 10.41
CA PRO A 288 -10.05 30.86 9.81
C PRO A 288 -9.72 32.33 9.54
N LYS A 289 -10.23 32.90 8.44
CA LYS A 289 -10.19 34.35 8.24
C LYS A 289 -11.01 35.02 9.34
N GLU A 290 -10.47 36.08 9.95
CA GLU A 290 -11.17 36.87 10.96
C GLU A 290 -12.35 37.61 10.31
N LYS A 291 -13.53 36.98 10.37
CA LYS A 291 -14.81 37.57 9.98
C LYS A 291 -15.87 37.15 11.01
N PRO A 292 -16.72 38.08 11.48
CA PRO A 292 -17.73 37.80 12.51
C PRO A 292 -18.80 36.77 12.10
N SER A 293 -18.87 36.37 10.83
CA SER A 293 -19.81 35.36 10.32
C SER A 293 -19.16 34.43 9.29
N ASN A 294 -18.11 33.72 9.70
CA ASN A 294 -17.41 32.77 8.83
C ASN A 294 -18.14 31.42 8.65
N GLY A 295 -19.24 31.18 9.37
CA GLY A 295 -20.06 29.97 9.27
C GLY A 295 -19.47 28.73 9.96
N TYR A 296 -18.43 28.91 10.77
CA TYR A 296 -17.82 27.85 11.57
C TYR A 296 -18.22 27.94 13.04
N GLY A 297 -18.19 26.80 13.74
CA GLY A 297 -18.35 26.75 15.19
C GLY A 297 -17.23 27.48 15.94
N LYS A 298 -17.41 27.68 17.25
CA LYS A 298 -16.38 28.30 18.11
C LYS A 298 -15.12 27.42 18.20
N TYR A 299 -13.96 28.00 17.91
CA TYR A 299 -12.64 27.37 18.03
C TYR A 299 -12.12 27.43 19.48
N ASP A 300 -12.90 26.89 20.41
CA ASP A 300 -12.43 26.66 21.78
C ASP A 300 -11.44 25.47 21.85
N ASP A 301 -10.86 25.23 23.01
CA ASP A 301 -9.82 24.20 23.19
C ASP A 301 -10.35 22.81 22.81
N LYS A 302 -11.59 22.51 23.23
CA LYS A 302 -12.27 21.26 22.84
C LYS A 302 -12.41 21.11 21.33
N PHE A 303 -12.68 22.19 20.58
CA PHE A 303 -12.74 22.15 19.12
C PHE A 303 -11.37 21.81 18.53
N LYS A 304 -10.33 22.52 18.96
CA LYS A 304 -8.96 22.35 18.46
C LYS A 304 -8.42 20.94 18.73
N GLU A 305 -8.70 20.40 19.92
CA GLU A 305 -8.19 19.09 20.35
C GLU A 305 -8.93 17.92 19.69
N ALA A 306 -10.26 17.99 19.54
CA ALA A 306 -11.07 16.81 19.20
C ALA A 306 -11.83 16.89 17.86
N TYR A 307 -11.88 18.06 17.22
CA TYR A 307 -12.71 18.29 16.02
C TYR A 307 -11.96 18.91 14.84
N LEU A 308 -10.86 19.63 15.09
CA LEU A 308 -10.12 20.30 14.03
C LEU A 308 -9.41 19.31 13.10
N ASP A 309 -8.60 18.42 13.67
CA ASP A 309 -7.81 17.43 12.94
C ASP A 309 -8.42 16.03 13.09
N CYS A 310 -9.55 15.78 12.43
CA CYS A 310 -10.21 14.47 12.45
C CYS A 310 -10.95 14.18 11.15
N LEU A 311 -11.24 12.89 10.90
CA LEU A 311 -11.94 12.42 9.69
C LEU A 311 -13.24 13.18 9.41
N GLY A 312 -13.99 13.55 10.44
CA GLY A 312 -15.24 14.30 10.29
C GLY A 312 -15.07 15.68 9.67
N ASN A 313 -13.91 16.31 9.87
CA ASN A 313 -13.59 17.64 9.34
C ASN A 313 -12.72 17.60 8.06
N TYR A 314 -12.23 16.41 7.69
CA TYR A 314 -11.44 16.20 6.49
C TYR A 314 -12.29 15.91 5.26
N LEU A 315 -11.87 16.42 4.11
CA LEU A 315 -12.55 16.22 2.84
C LEU A 315 -11.53 15.92 1.74
N LEU A 316 -11.79 14.90 0.93
CA LEU A 316 -10.98 14.64 -0.27
C LEU A 316 -11.36 15.65 -1.35
N ILE A 317 -10.36 16.29 -1.94
CA ILE A 317 -10.55 17.34 -2.95
C ILE A 317 -9.39 17.33 -3.95
N SER A 318 -9.62 17.83 -5.16
CA SER A 318 -8.53 18.08 -6.11
C SER A 318 -7.73 19.31 -5.68
N LYS A 319 -6.44 19.35 -6.02
CA LYS A 319 -5.59 20.52 -5.75
C LYS A 319 -6.15 21.82 -6.32
N SER A 320 -6.65 21.78 -7.56
CA SER A 320 -7.22 22.94 -8.25
C SER A 320 -8.42 23.52 -7.50
N HIS A 321 -9.32 22.66 -7.02
CA HIS A 321 -10.47 23.06 -6.22
C HIS A 321 -10.05 23.58 -4.84
N ASN A 322 -9.10 22.91 -4.17
CA ASN A 322 -8.61 23.32 -2.86
C ASN A 322 -7.97 24.73 -2.88
N CYS A 323 -7.12 25.01 -3.88
CA CYS A 323 -6.52 26.34 -4.07
C CYS A 323 -7.58 27.44 -4.29
N SER A 324 -8.68 27.13 -4.98
CA SER A 324 -9.76 28.09 -5.25
C SER A 324 -10.58 28.44 -4.01
N ILE A 325 -10.83 27.46 -3.12
CA ILE A 325 -11.63 27.68 -1.92
C ILE A 325 -10.82 28.24 -0.76
N GLY A 326 -9.63 27.70 -0.48
CA GLY A 326 -8.79 28.06 0.67
C GLY A 326 -9.59 28.23 1.98
N ASN A 327 -9.26 29.27 2.76
CA ASN A 327 -9.92 29.56 4.04
C ASN A 327 -11.16 30.46 3.89
N LYS A 328 -11.94 30.31 2.81
CA LYS A 328 -13.22 31.03 2.64
C LYS A 328 -14.24 30.64 3.72
N PRO A 329 -15.24 31.50 4.00
CA PRO A 329 -16.37 31.17 4.85
C PRO A 329 -17.10 29.89 4.42
N PHE A 330 -17.71 29.19 5.39
CA PHE A 330 -18.35 27.90 5.15
C PHE A 330 -19.42 27.95 4.06
N LYS A 331 -20.23 29.01 4.00
CA LYS A 331 -21.25 29.19 2.94
C LYS A 331 -20.64 29.14 1.53
N GLU A 332 -19.49 29.80 1.33
CA GLU A 332 -18.80 29.81 0.03
C GLU A 332 -18.19 28.44 -0.28
N LYS A 333 -17.62 27.75 0.72
CA LYS A 333 -17.14 26.37 0.55
C LYS A 333 -18.29 25.44 0.17
N LEU A 334 -19.40 25.50 0.89
CA LEU A 334 -20.58 24.66 0.68
C LEU A 334 -21.14 24.84 -0.74
N SER A 335 -21.29 26.09 -1.21
CA SER A 335 -21.72 26.35 -2.58
C SER A 335 -20.76 25.78 -3.63
N SER A 336 -19.45 25.71 -3.34
CA SER A 336 -18.48 25.11 -4.26
C SER A 336 -18.59 23.59 -4.35
N TYR A 337 -19.28 22.93 -3.42
CA TYR A 337 -19.45 21.47 -3.39
C TYR A 337 -20.70 20.98 -4.14
N ASP A 338 -21.68 21.85 -4.38
CA ASP A 338 -22.97 21.53 -5.00
C ASP A 338 -22.82 20.91 -6.42
N GLY A 339 -21.86 21.42 -7.19
CA GLY A 339 -21.52 20.91 -8.53
C GLY A 339 -20.39 19.88 -8.55
N SER A 340 -19.94 19.37 -7.39
CA SER A 340 -18.79 18.45 -7.33
C SER A 340 -19.09 17.11 -8.00
N VAL A 341 -18.06 16.50 -8.58
CA VAL A 341 -18.13 15.11 -9.05
C VAL A 341 -18.03 14.11 -7.89
N LEU A 342 -17.54 14.53 -6.71
CA LEU A 342 -17.33 13.66 -5.55
C LEU A 342 -18.55 13.67 -4.62
N GLU A 343 -19.10 12.49 -4.36
CA GLU A 343 -20.30 12.28 -3.55
C GLU A 343 -20.09 12.71 -2.09
N GLN A 344 -18.89 12.52 -1.55
CA GLN A 344 -18.56 12.95 -0.19
C GLN A 344 -18.62 14.48 -0.01
N GLN A 345 -18.48 15.26 -1.08
CA GLN A 345 -18.57 16.72 -1.03
C GLN A 345 -20.03 17.18 -1.04
N LYS A 346 -20.89 16.52 -1.84
CA LYS A 346 -22.33 16.83 -1.91
C LYS A 346 -23.04 16.56 -0.58
N GLU A 347 -22.61 15.56 0.19
CA GLU A 347 -23.25 15.24 1.47
C GLU A 347 -22.96 16.25 2.60
N ILE A 348 -22.00 17.17 2.43
CA ILE A 348 -21.60 18.12 3.48
C ILE A 348 -22.79 18.97 3.95
N GLU A 349 -23.69 19.35 3.03
CA GLU A 349 -24.90 20.10 3.38
C GLU A 349 -25.80 19.35 4.38
N LYS A 350 -25.89 18.02 4.25
CA LYS A 350 -26.75 17.17 5.08
C LYS A 350 -26.28 17.12 6.53
N PHE A 351 -25.02 17.41 6.79
CA PHE A 351 -24.44 17.45 8.14
C PHE A 351 -24.39 18.85 8.73
N ALA A 352 -24.48 19.90 7.90
CA ALA A 352 -24.42 21.27 8.37
C ALA A 352 -25.63 21.57 9.26
N ASN A 353 -25.36 22.08 10.47
CA ASN A 353 -26.41 22.49 11.40
C ASN A 353 -26.98 23.83 10.97
N GLU A 354 -28.14 24.21 11.50
CA GLU A 354 -28.69 25.55 11.29
C GLU A 354 -28.59 26.39 12.56
N ASN A 355 -28.24 27.67 12.40
CA ASN A 355 -28.31 28.64 13.49
C ASN A 355 -29.74 29.20 13.63
N LYS A 356 -29.93 30.12 14.59
CA LYS A 356 -31.24 30.77 14.81
C LYS A 356 -31.77 31.53 13.58
N ASN A 357 -30.89 31.95 12.68
CA ASN A 357 -31.21 32.66 11.44
C ASN A 357 -31.35 31.71 10.23
N LYS A 358 -31.32 30.38 10.45
CA LYS A 358 -31.32 29.33 9.42
C LYS A 358 -30.09 29.32 8.51
N ASP A 359 -28.99 29.98 8.89
CA ASP A 359 -27.73 29.82 8.17
C ASP A 359 -27.08 28.49 8.53
N LYS A 360 -26.52 27.82 7.51
CA LYS A 360 -25.74 26.59 7.69
C LYS A 360 -24.44 26.87 8.46
N ILE A 361 -24.17 26.06 9.49
CA ILE A 361 -22.99 26.11 10.35
C ILE A 361 -22.27 24.77 10.35
N TRP A 362 -20.96 24.84 10.13
CA TRP A 362 -20.05 23.72 10.32
C TRP A 362 -19.38 23.79 11.70
N GLY A 363 -19.89 23.00 12.65
CA GLY A 363 -19.44 22.98 14.03
C GLY A 363 -19.28 21.57 14.59
N LYS A 364 -19.00 21.47 15.90
CA LYS A 364 -18.71 20.20 16.59
C LYS A 364 -19.73 19.09 16.32
N MET A 365 -21.03 19.41 16.28
CA MET A 365 -22.08 18.43 16.00
C MET A 365 -22.00 17.90 14.56
N ALA A 366 -21.87 18.78 13.57
CA ALA A 366 -21.71 18.38 12.16
C ALA A 366 -20.48 17.47 11.96
N ILE A 367 -19.34 17.89 12.54
CA ILE A 367 -18.07 17.13 12.47
C ILE A 367 -18.23 15.77 13.15
N ARG A 368 -18.83 15.71 14.34
CA ARG A 368 -19.08 14.46 15.07
C ARG A 368 -19.93 13.49 14.26
N ASP A 369 -21.04 13.98 13.71
CA ASP A 369 -22.03 13.15 13.06
C ASP A 369 -21.49 12.62 11.72
N ARG A 370 -20.74 13.45 10.97
CA ARG A 370 -19.99 13.01 9.80
C ARG A 370 -18.87 12.02 10.15
N ARG A 371 -18.09 12.28 11.21
CA ARG A 371 -17.05 11.34 11.69
C ARG A 371 -17.65 9.98 12.00
N LYS A 372 -18.78 9.95 12.72
CA LYS A 372 -19.49 8.71 13.06
C LYS A 372 -19.89 7.92 11.81
N LYS A 373 -20.41 8.59 10.77
CA LYS A 373 -20.76 7.93 9.50
C LYS A 373 -19.55 7.33 8.80
N ILE A 374 -18.44 8.07 8.72
CA ILE A 374 -17.19 7.57 8.10
C ILE A 374 -16.64 6.39 8.89
N ILE A 375 -16.62 6.46 10.23
CA ILE A 375 -16.17 5.36 11.08
C ILE A 375 -17.06 4.12 10.90
N GLU A 376 -18.37 4.30 10.74
CA GLU A 376 -19.28 3.16 10.50
C GLU A 376 -18.99 2.49 9.16
N PHE A 377 -18.74 3.26 8.10
CA PHE A 377 -18.23 2.73 6.83
C PHE A 377 -16.94 1.90 7.03
N ILE A 378 -15.98 2.41 7.81
CA ILE A 378 -14.72 1.70 8.07
C ILE A 378 -14.98 0.39 8.80
N LYS A 379 -15.92 0.36 9.76
CA LYS A 379 -16.30 -0.89 10.45
C LYS A 379 -16.93 -1.89 9.50
N GLU A 380 -17.93 -1.48 8.72
CA GLU A 380 -18.59 -2.34 7.72
C GLU A 380 -17.60 -2.95 6.73
N THR A 381 -16.49 -2.25 6.45
CA THR A 381 -15.50 -2.66 5.45
C THR A 381 -14.33 -3.45 6.03
N TYR A 382 -13.85 -3.10 7.23
CA TYR A 382 -12.55 -3.52 7.73
C TYR A 382 -12.55 -4.27 9.07
N PHE A 383 -13.68 -4.30 9.80
CA PHE A 383 -13.79 -5.03 11.07
C PHE A 383 -14.30 -6.43 10.78
#